data_AF-A0A952HWL5-F1
#
_entry.id   AF-A0A952HWL5-F1
#
_cell.length_a   1.000
_cell.length_b   1.000
_cell.length_c   1.000
_cell.angle_alpha   90.00
_cell.angle_beta   90.00
_cell.angle_gamma   90.00
#
_symmetry.space_group_name_H-M   'P 1'
#
loop_
_entity.id
_entity.type
_entity.pdbx_description
1 polymer ?
#
loop_
_entity_poly.entity_id
_entity_poly.type
_entity_poly.pdbx_seq_one_letter_code
_entity_poly.pdbx_strand_id
1 'polypeptide(L)'
;MCEAYEYMYERMEKTTDNLKKLQEETFYGKEKKNLAYVIGIMNMILHGIEAPNIIHTNTLGEDIRQIQEKNRYHVILANPPFGGKERKEVQQNFDIKTGETAFLFMQHFIKSLKTGGRAAIVIKNTVLSNTDNASIALRRLILESCNLHTILDMPGGTFLG
;
A
#
# COMPACT_ATOMS: atom_id res chain seq x y z
N MET A 1 4.33 -1.46 9.72
CA MET A 1 3.35 -0.68 10.51
C MET A 1 3.88 -0.49 11.92
N CYS A 2 4.24 -1.55 12.65
CA CYS A 2 4.95 -1.44 13.95
C CYS A 2 6.17 -0.50 13.90
N GLU A 3 7.06 -0.67 12.91
CA GLU A 3 8.20 0.25 12.70
C GLU A 3 7.81 1.73 12.56
N ALA A 4 6.71 2.01 11.87
CA ALA A 4 6.23 3.37 11.69
C ALA A 4 5.59 3.92 12.97
N TYR A 5 4.94 3.06 13.75
CA TYR A 5 4.42 3.40 15.08
C TYR A 5 5.56 3.76 16.03
N GLU A 6 6.59 2.92 16.14
CA GLU A 6 7.76 3.19 16.98
C GLU A 6 8.45 4.50 16.58
N TYR A 7 8.71 4.67 15.27
CA TYR A 7 9.32 5.89 14.75
C TYR A 7 8.56 7.16 15.16
N MET A 8 7.22 7.12 15.10
CA MET A 8 6.36 8.25 15.49
C MET A 8 6.29 8.42 17.01
N TYR A 9 6.09 7.34 17.75
CA TYR A 9 5.96 7.33 19.20
C TYR A 9 7.19 7.92 19.91
N GLU A 10 8.39 7.62 19.39
CA GLU A 10 9.64 8.19 19.90
C GLU A 10 9.75 9.70 19.70
N ARG A 11 9.22 10.21 18.58
CA ARG A 11 9.47 11.58 18.10
C ARG A 11 8.33 12.57 18.37
N MET A 12 7.16 12.07 18.76
CA MET A 12 6.00 12.89 19.08
C MET A 12 5.92 13.27 20.56
N GLU A 13 5.26 14.40 20.83
CA GLU A 13 4.85 14.77 22.19
C GLU A 13 3.78 13.82 22.71
N LYS A 14 4.00 13.26 23.91
CA LYS A 14 3.18 12.20 24.51
C LYS A 14 1.99 12.76 25.31
N THR A 15 1.25 13.69 24.70
CA THR A 15 -0.03 14.14 25.24
C THR A 15 -1.11 13.07 25.04
N THR A 16 -2.15 13.06 25.87
CA THR A 16 -3.28 12.12 25.74
C THR A 16 -3.90 12.11 24.34
N ASP A 17 -4.12 13.29 23.75
CA ASP A 17 -4.76 13.42 22.42
C ASP A 17 -3.88 12.83 21.31
N ASN A 18 -2.58 13.14 21.35
CA ASN A 18 -1.60 12.60 20.41
C ASN A 18 -1.50 11.08 20.51
N LEU A 19 -1.46 10.53 21.72
CA LEU A 19 -1.43 9.08 21.94
C LEU A 19 -2.69 8.41 21.40
N LYS A 20 -3.86 8.97 21.68
CA LYS A 20 -5.12 8.47 21.14
C LYS A 20 -5.13 8.47 19.61
N LYS A 21 -4.71 9.57 18.99
CA LYS A 21 -4.62 9.69 17.54
C LYS A 21 -3.65 8.69 16.93
N LEU A 22 -2.51 8.45 17.57
CA LEU A 22 -1.54 7.44 17.15
C LEU A 22 -2.15 6.03 17.16
N GLN A 23 -2.89 5.71 18.22
CA GLN A 23 -3.52 4.40 18.43
C GLN A 23 -4.67 4.14 17.44
N GLU A 24 -5.57 5.11 17.29
CA GLU A 24 -6.89 4.89 16.67
C GLU A 24 -7.01 5.46 15.24
N GLU A 25 -6.23 6.48 14.88
CA GLU A 25 -6.46 7.28 13.67
C GLU A 25 -5.26 7.39 12.73
N THR A 26 -4.16 6.70 13.02
CA THR A 26 -2.91 6.86 12.26
C THR A 26 -2.63 5.68 11.32
N PHE A 27 -2.87 4.45 11.77
CA PHE A 27 -2.46 3.25 11.05
C PHE A 27 -3.66 2.48 10.51
N TYR A 28 -3.60 2.17 9.21
CA TYR A 28 -4.65 1.46 8.48
C TYR A 28 -4.03 0.38 7.59
N GLY A 29 -4.65 -0.80 7.53
CA GLY A 29 -4.16 -1.92 6.75
C GLY A 29 -5.28 -2.79 6.18
N LYS A 30 -4.96 -3.52 5.12
CA LYS A 30 -5.84 -4.53 4.52
C LYS A 30 -5.02 -5.78 4.24
N GLU A 31 -5.52 -6.93 4.69
CA GLU A 31 -4.90 -8.23 4.44
C GLU A 31 -5.96 -9.22 3.97
N LYS A 32 -5.65 -10.01 2.94
CA LYS A 32 -6.58 -10.95 2.31
C LYS A 32 -6.49 -12.35 2.89
N LYS A 33 -5.31 -12.75 3.37
CA LYS A 33 -5.06 -14.10 3.90
C LYS A 33 -5.35 -14.14 5.40
N ASN A 34 -6.24 -15.03 5.80
CA ASN A 34 -6.68 -15.16 7.19
C ASN A 34 -5.52 -15.30 8.20
N LEU A 35 -4.55 -16.18 7.94
CA LEU A 35 -3.43 -16.39 8.86
C LEU A 35 -2.53 -15.14 8.95
N ALA A 36 -2.22 -14.52 7.82
CA ALA A 36 -1.40 -13.30 7.79
C ALA A 36 -2.11 -12.14 8.49
N TYR A 37 -3.44 -12.04 8.33
CA TYR A 37 -4.27 -11.06 9.01
C TYR A 37 -4.19 -11.21 10.54
N VAL A 38 -4.39 -12.44 11.05
CA VAL A 38 -4.32 -12.73 12.49
C VAL A 38 -2.92 -12.42 13.04
N ILE A 39 -1.86 -12.86 12.36
CA ILE A 39 -0.48 -12.58 12.77
C ILE A 39 -0.21 -11.08 12.76
N GLY A 40 -0.69 -10.37 11.73
CA GLY A 40 -0.55 -8.91 11.63
C GLY A 40 -1.21 -8.17 12.79
N ILE A 41 -2.44 -8.52 13.14
CA ILE A 41 -3.16 -7.96 14.30
C ILE A 41 -2.40 -8.24 15.60
N MET A 42 -2.01 -9.50 15.84
CA MET A 42 -1.26 -9.88 17.05
C MET A 42 0.05 -9.12 17.15
N ASN A 43 0.78 -8.99 16.04
CA ASN A 43 2.04 -8.25 16.01
C ASN A 43 1.83 -6.79 16.40
N MET A 44 0.78 -6.15 15.89
CA MET A 44 0.45 -4.76 16.24
C MET A 44 0.14 -4.60 17.73
N ILE A 45 -0.68 -5.48 18.30
CA ILE A 45 -1.05 -5.47 19.73
C ILE A 45 0.20 -5.65 20.61
N LEU A 46 1.09 -6.58 20.27
CA LEU A 46 2.32 -6.83 21.02
C LEU A 46 3.30 -5.65 20.98
N HIS A 47 3.22 -4.80 19.95
CA HIS A 47 4.00 -3.55 19.85
C HIS A 47 3.26 -2.35 20.49
N GLY A 48 2.19 -2.59 21.25
CA GLY A 48 1.46 -1.58 22.00
C GLY A 48 0.38 -0.85 21.19
N ILE A 49 0.00 -1.35 20.01
CA ILE A 49 -1.07 -0.76 19.20
C ILE A 49 -2.37 -1.48 19.53
N GLU A 50 -3.16 -0.90 20.43
CA GLU A 50 -4.31 -1.55 21.04
C GLU A 50 -5.53 -1.62 20.11
N ALA A 51 -5.66 -0.65 19.20
CA ALA A 51 -6.78 -0.54 18.26
C ALA A 51 -6.31 -0.59 16.78
N PRO A 52 -5.72 -1.70 16.31
CA PRO A 52 -5.20 -1.76 14.95
C PRO A 52 -6.33 -1.76 13.90
N ASN A 53 -6.38 -0.72 13.06
CA ASN A 53 -7.33 -0.64 11.94
C ASN A 53 -6.89 -1.50 10.74
N ILE A 54 -6.73 -2.81 10.95
CA ILE A 54 -6.50 -3.76 9.86
C ILE A 54 -7.83 -4.47 9.57
N ILE A 55 -8.21 -4.52 8.30
CA ILE A 55 -9.42 -5.25 7.87
C ILE A 55 -9.05 -6.46 7.02
N HIS A 56 -9.77 -7.57 7.24
CA HIS A 56 -9.60 -8.80 6.48
C HIS A 56 -10.39 -8.71 5.17
N THR A 57 -9.75 -8.24 4.10
CA THR A 57 -10.39 -8.03 2.79
C THR A 57 -9.40 -8.10 1.64
N ASN A 58 -9.92 -8.23 0.42
CA ASN A 58 -9.12 -8.09 -0.80
C ASN A 58 -9.08 -6.62 -1.23
N THR A 59 -7.94 -5.95 -1.07
CA THR A 59 -7.71 -4.57 -1.52
C THR A 59 -8.10 -4.34 -2.99
N LEU A 60 -7.82 -5.32 -3.86
CA LEU A 60 -8.11 -5.19 -5.29
C LEU A 60 -9.59 -5.42 -5.62
N GLY A 61 -10.38 -5.92 -4.66
CA GLY A 61 -11.83 -6.08 -4.78
C GLY A 61 -12.59 -4.75 -4.78
N GLU A 62 -11.96 -3.66 -4.37
CA GLU A 62 -12.55 -2.32 -4.35
C GLU A 62 -12.34 -1.59 -5.68
N ASP A 63 -13.38 -0.91 -6.16
CA ASP A 63 -13.29 -0.03 -7.32
C ASP A 63 -12.53 1.26 -6.94
N ILE A 64 -11.40 1.51 -7.60
CA ILE A 64 -10.54 2.67 -7.29
C ILE A 64 -11.25 4.00 -7.54
N ARG A 65 -12.29 4.01 -8.40
CA ARG A 65 -13.10 5.20 -8.71
C ARG A 65 -14.03 5.58 -7.55
N GLN A 66 -14.29 4.65 -6.63
CA GLN A 66 -15.11 4.87 -5.44
C GLN A 66 -14.29 5.36 -4.23
N ILE A 67 -12.96 5.46 -4.36
CA ILE A 67 -12.09 5.98 -3.30
C ILE A 67 -12.35 7.48 -3.13
N GLN A 68 -13.02 7.83 -2.03
CA GLN A 68 -13.31 9.21 -1.64
C GLN A 68 -12.12 9.85 -0.92
N GLU A 69 -12.08 11.19 -0.88
CA GLU A 69 -11.00 11.96 -0.23
C GLU A 69 -10.79 11.58 1.25
N LYS A 70 -11.87 11.26 1.97
CA LYS A 70 -11.81 10.81 3.37
C LYS A 70 -11.10 9.46 3.55
N ASN A 71 -11.03 8.64 2.50
CA ASN A 71 -10.42 7.32 2.50
C ASN A 71 -8.98 7.33 1.96
N ARG A 72 -8.41 8.52 1.73
CA ARG A 72 -7.04 8.70 1.25
C ARG A 72 -6.06 8.95 2.38
N TYR A 73 -4.81 8.62 2.14
CA TYR A 73 -3.73 8.65 3.12
C TYR A 73 -2.63 9.63 2.73
N HIS A 74 -1.99 10.22 3.74
CA HIS A 74 -0.83 11.11 3.55
C HIS A 74 0.45 10.32 3.25
N VAL A 75 0.56 9.11 3.80
CA VAL A 75 1.73 8.23 3.66
C VAL A 75 1.26 6.82 3.34
N ILE A 76 1.84 6.20 2.32
CA ILE A 76 1.66 4.77 2.02
C ILE A 76 3.03 4.09 2.07
N LEU A 77 3.14 3.05 2.89
CA LEU A 77 4.30 2.14 2.91
C LEU A 77 3.78 0.76 2.57
N ALA A 78 4.24 0.18 1.46
CA ALA A 78 3.70 -1.09 0.99
C ALA A 78 4.77 -1.99 0.36
N ASN A 79 4.60 -3.30 0.58
CA ASN A 79 5.27 -4.35 -0.16
C ASN A 79 4.18 -5.27 -0.78
N PRO A 80 3.55 -4.85 -1.90
CA PRO A 80 2.55 -5.67 -2.58
C PRO A 80 3.15 -7.01 -3.02
N PRO A 81 2.32 -8.04 -3.28
CA PRO A 81 2.80 -9.31 -3.81
C PRO A 81 3.64 -9.13 -5.07
N PHE A 82 4.78 -9.83 -5.14
CA PHE A 82 5.73 -9.76 -6.26
C PHE A 82 5.31 -10.50 -7.53
N GLY A 83 4.04 -10.80 -7.66
CA GLY A 83 3.48 -11.54 -8.79
C GLY A 83 2.15 -12.15 -8.41
N GLY A 84 1.43 -12.55 -9.44
CA GLY A 84 0.11 -13.10 -9.28
C GLY A 84 -0.78 -12.67 -10.44
N LYS A 85 -1.88 -13.39 -10.61
CA LYS A 85 -2.90 -13.03 -11.57
C LYS A 85 -4.23 -12.84 -10.86
N GLU A 86 -4.83 -11.68 -11.04
CA GLU A 86 -6.20 -11.43 -10.62
C GLU A 86 -7.21 -11.74 -11.73
N ARG A 87 -8.40 -12.15 -11.31
CA ARG A 87 -9.48 -12.55 -12.22
C ARG A 87 -10.02 -11.36 -13.02
N LYS A 88 -10.64 -11.62 -14.17
CA LYS A 88 -11.13 -10.56 -15.07
C LYS A 88 -12.16 -9.64 -14.44
N GLU A 89 -12.92 -10.13 -13.45
CA GLU A 89 -13.91 -9.35 -12.73
C GLU A 89 -13.22 -8.28 -11.86
N VAL A 90 -12.14 -8.66 -11.16
CA VAL A 90 -11.33 -7.75 -10.34
C VAL A 90 -10.69 -6.66 -11.20
N GLN A 91 -10.30 -6.97 -12.43
CA GLN A 91 -9.70 -5.99 -13.35
C GLN A 91 -10.67 -4.86 -13.72
N GLN A 92 -11.98 -5.06 -13.60
CA GLN A 92 -12.97 -4.02 -13.91
C GLN A 92 -12.95 -2.85 -12.93
N ASN A 93 -12.35 -3.04 -11.75
CA ASN A 93 -12.16 -2.04 -10.72
C ASN A 93 -11.08 -0.99 -11.05
N PHE A 94 -10.39 -1.14 -12.19
CA PHE A 94 -9.21 -0.37 -12.55
C PHE A 94 -9.29 0.21 -13.96
N ASP A 95 -8.67 1.36 -14.16
CA ASP A 95 -8.60 2.03 -15.46
C ASP A 95 -7.68 1.25 -16.42
N ILE A 96 -6.51 0.85 -15.94
CA ILE A 96 -5.58 -0.03 -16.66
C ILE A 96 -5.90 -1.48 -16.28
N LYS A 97 -6.62 -2.17 -17.18
CA LYS A 97 -7.01 -3.57 -16.99
C LYS A 97 -5.82 -4.48 -17.28
N THR A 98 -5.37 -5.20 -16.25
CA THR A 98 -4.29 -6.18 -16.35
C THR A 98 -4.48 -7.29 -15.35
N GLY A 99 -4.05 -8.50 -15.70
CA GLY A 99 -4.01 -9.60 -14.74
C GLY A 99 -2.93 -9.43 -13.68
N GLU A 100 -1.88 -8.64 -13.95
CA GLU A 100 -0.72 -8.51 -13.07
C GLU A 100 -1.09 -7.83 -11.74
N THR A 101 -1.08 -8.60 -10.65
CA THR A 101 -1.48 -8.15 -9.31
C THR A 101 -0.71 -6.91 -8.88
N ALA A 102 0.60 -6.85 -9.13
CA ALA A 102 1.44 -5.72 -8.72
C ALA A 102 1.00 -4.40 -9.40
N PHE A 103 0.57 -4.45 -10.66
CA PHE A 103 0.16 -3.26 -11.42
C PHE A 103 -1.19 -2.73 -10.93
N LEU A 104 -2.09 -3.62 -10.52
CA LEU A 104 -3.36 -3.23 -9.91
C LEU A 104 -3.15 -2.56 -8.55
N PHE A 105 -2.23 -3.08 -7.72
CA PHE A 105 -1.85 -2.43 -6.46
C PHE A 105 -1.26 -1.03 -6.69
N MET A 106 -0.40 -0.85 -7.70
CA MET A 106 0.14 0.48 -8.02
C MET A 106 -0.95 1.50 -8.34
N GLN A 107 -1.94 1.13 -9.16
CA GLN A 107 -3.09 1.99 -9.44
C GLN A 107 -3.89 2.31 -8.17
N HIS A 108 -4.11 1.31 -7.32
CA HIS A 108 -4.78 1.50 -6.03
C HIS A 108 -4.03 2.50 -5.15
N PHE A 109 -2.70 2.35 -4.99
CA PHE A 109 -1.91 3.26 -4.16
C PHE A 109 -1.92 4.70 -4.68
N ILE A 110 -1.80 4.89 -6.00
CA ILE A 110 -1.87 6.23 -6.61
C ILE A 110 -3.22 6.89 -6.31
N LYS A 111 -4.34 6.14 -6.41
CA LYS A 111 -5.69 6.67 -6.11
C LYS A 111 -5.96 6.86 -4.61
N SER A 112 -5.30 6.09 -3.76
CA SER A 112 -5.39 6.16 -2.30
C SER A 112 -4.50 7.24 -1.68
N LEU A 113 -3.58 7.85 -2.43
CA LEU A 113 -2.78 8.98 -1.95
C LEU A 113 -3.56 10.28 -1.99
N LYS A 114 -3.44 11.08 -0.92
CA LYS A 114 -3.88 12.48 -0.92
C LYS A 114 -2.97 13.33 -1.80
N THR A 115 -3.50 14.46 -2.27
CA THR A 115 -2.67 15.49 -2.92
C THR A 115 -1.56 15.94 -1.96
N GLY A 116 -0.31 15.91 -2.41
CA GLY A 116 0.86 16.19 -1.57
C GLY A 116 1.28 15.04 -0.64
N GLY A 117 0.58 13.90 -0.66
CA GLY A 117 0.99 12.68 0.01
C GLY A 117 2.22 12.04 -0.62
N ARG A 118 2.82 11.08 0.07
CA ARG A 118 4.02 10.35 -0.38
C ARG A 118 3.88 8.85 -0.18
N ALA A 119 4.57 8.07 -1.02
CA ALA A 119 4.59 6.63 -0.88
C ALA A 119 5.99 6.05 -1.08
N ALA A 120 6.27 4.94 -0.38
CA ALA A 120 7.39 4.06 -0.65
C ALA A 120 6.85 2.65 -0.88
N ILE A 121 7.10 2.11 -2.08
CA ILE A 121 6.50 0.85 -2.54
C ILE A 121 7.62 -0.05 -3.06
N VAL A 122 7.70 -1.25 -2.51
CA VAL A 122 8.60 -2.30 -3.02
C VAL A 122 7.93 -3.00 -4.20
N ILE A 123 8.61 -3.10 -5.34
CA ILE A 123 8.06 -3.75 -6.53
C ILE A 123 9.15 -4.43 -7.36
N LYS A 124 8.79 -5.50 -8.08
CA LYS A 124 9.71 -6.14 -9.02
C LYS A 124 10.06 -5.21 -10.19
N ASN A 125 11.27 -5.37 -10.72
CA ASN A 125 11.80 -4.60 -11.85
C ASN A 125 10.95 -4.72 -13.14
N THR A 126 10.03 -5.68 -13.20
CA THR A 126 9.10 -5.86 -14.33
C THR A 126 8.28 -4.60 -14.64
N VAL A 127 8.00 -3.75 -13.66
CA VAL A 127 7.33 -2.45 -13.89
C VAL A 127 8.17 -1.53 -14.76
N LEU A 128 9.49 -1.56 -14.60
CA LEU A 128 10.43 -0.69 -15.32
C LEU A 128 10.82 -1.30 -16.67
N SER A 129 10.98 -2.62 -16.76
CA SER A 129 11.54 -3.29 -17.94
C SER A 129 10.50 -3.76 -18.96
N ASN A 130 9.25 -4.03 -18.56
CA ASN A 130 8.28 -4.62 -19.47
C ASN A 130 7.80 -3.61 -20.53
N THR A 131 7.49 -4.12 -21.73
CA THR A 131 7.09 -3.32 -22.90
C THR A 131 5.64 -3.56 -23.34
N ASP A 132 4.87 -4.32 -22.57
CA ASP A 132 3.44 -4.52 -22.85
C ASP A 132 2.64 -3.22 -22.61
N ASN A 133 1.46 -3.13 -23.23
CA ASN A 133 0.65 -1.92 -23.14
C ASN A 133 0.25 -1.54 -21.71
N ALA A 134 0.05 -2.51 -20.82
CA ALA A 134 -0.34 -2.22 -19.44
C ALA A 134 0.83 -1.66 -18.63
N SER A 135 2.05 -2.18 -18.81
CA SER A 135 3.25 -1.62 -18.16
C SER A 135 3.57 -0.21 -18.66
N ILE A 136 3.45 0.04 -19.96
CA ILE A 136 3.64 1.39 -20.54
C ILE A 136 2.58 2.36 -19.97
N ALA A 137 1.31 1.97 -19.97
CA ALA A 137 0.23 2.79 -19.43
C ALA A 137 0.42 3.07 -17.94
N LEU A 138 0.89 2.09 -17.16
CA LEU A 138 1.14 2.27 -15.73
C LEU A 138 2.29 3.24 -15.47
N ARG A 139 3.42 3.11 -16.20
CA ARG A 139 4.55 4.05 -16.08
C ARG A 139 4.11 5.47 -16.43
N ARG A 140 3.30 5.63 -17.49
CA ARG A 140 2.73 6.92 -17.86
C ARG A 140 1.84 7.49 -16.73
N LEU A 141 0.95 6.68 -16.17
CA LEU A 141 0.10 7.09 -15.05
C LEU A 141 0.93 7.55 -13.84
N ILE A 142 2.00 6.83 -13.49
CA ILE A 142 2.90 7.18 -12.39
C ILE A 142 3.54 8.55 -12.65
N LEU A 143 4.10 8.76 -13.84
CA LEU A 143 4.81 10.01 -14.18
C LEU A 143 3.87 11.21 -14.35
N GLU A 144 2.63 11.00 -14.80
CA GLU A 144 1.64 12.06 -14.95
C GLU A 144 0.94 12.41 -13.61
N SER A 145 0.77 11.44 -12.71
CA SER A 145 0.02 11.62 -11.46
C SER A 145 0.90 11.87 -10.24
N CYS A 146 2.19 11.50 -10.29
CA CYS A 146 3.09 11.54 -9.16
C CYS A 146 4.46 12.09 -9.55
N ASN A 147 5.14 12.70 -8.58
CA ASN A 147 6.55 13.03 -8.72
C ASN A 147 7.42 11.82 -8.29
N LEU A 148 7.76 10.95 -9.24
CA LEU A 148 8.68 9.82 -8.99
C LEU A 148 10.13 10.35 -8.92
N HIS A 149 10.54 10.80 -7.75
CA HIS A 149 11.84 11.45 -7.55
C HIS A 149 12.99 10.48 -7.22
N THR A 150 12.70 9.23 -6.83
CA THR A 150 13.74 8.28 -6.40
C THR A 150 13.34 6.84 -6.71
N ILE A 151 14.28 6.09 -7.27
CA ILE A 151 14.20 4.63 -7.44
C ILE A 151 15.44 4.04 -6.77
N LEU A 152 15.24 3.10 -5.85
CA LEU A 152 16.30 2.33 -5.21
C LEU A 152 16.30 0.93 -5.80
N ASP A 153 17.37 0.57 -6.50
CA ASP A 153 17.58 -0.79 -6.98
C ASP A 153 18.22 -1.64 -5.87
N MET A 154 17.65 -2.82 -5.62
CA MET A 154 18.06 -3.69 -4.53
C MET A 154 18.87 -4.87 -5.07
N PRO A 155 19.95 -5.31 -4.38
CA PRO A 155 20.73 -6.47 -4.80
C PRO A 155 19.87 -7.74 -4.95
N GLY A 156 20.26 -8.60 -5.88
CA GLY A 156 19.66 -9.92 -6.01
C GLY A 156 19.77 -10.71 -4.70
N GLY A 157 18.70 -11.42 -4.34
CA GLY A 157 18.62 -12.19 -3.09
C GLY A 157 18.15 -11.41 -1.85
N THR A 158 17.89 -10.10 -1.97
CA THR A 158 17.27 -9.30 -0.89
C THR A 158 15.93 -9.87 -0.46
N PHE A 159 15.14 -10.36 -1.42
CA PHE A 159 13.88 -11.04 -1.18
C PHE A 159 13.98 -12.50 -1.62
N LEU A 160 13.33 -13.39 -0.87
CA LEU A 160 13.36 -14.84 -1.09
C LEU A 160 12.45 -15.32 -2.26
N GLY A 161 11.90 -14.43 -3.09
CA GLY A 161 10.89 -14.77 -4.12
C GLY A 161 10.93 -13.94 -5.39
#